data_AF-A0A2D5H0J3-F1
#
_entry.id   AF-A0A2D5H0J3-F1
#
_cell.length_a   1.000
_cell.length_b   1.000
_cell.length_c   1.000
_cell.angle_alpha   90.00
_cell.angle_beta   90.00
_cell.angle_gamma   90.00
#
_symmetry.space_group_name_H-M   'P 1'
#
loop_
_entity.id
_entity.type
_entity.pdbx_description
1 polymer ?
#
loop_
_entity_poly.entity_id
_entity_poly.type
_entity_poly.pdbx_seq_one_letter_code
_entity_poly.pdbx_strand_id
1 'polypeptide(L)'
;MKNKKPSAAVEKRWLQRVAEHGCVVNGNSQVQLHHSMGREARSQKMFIGRWFVLPLSEWLHDVGSNHPWNITHHRNEFIKEFGLESEIWRAMCFKLEEQEPLPFGEDVINAVLATSR
;
A
#
# COMPACT_ATOMS: atom_id res chain seq x y z
N MET A 1 17.00 -14.01 -5.05
CA MET A 1 17.60 -12.75 -5.60
C MET A 1 17.26 -11.63 -4.63
N LYS A 2 18.17 -10.70 -4.31
CA LYS A 2 17.82 -9.51 -3.51
C LYS A 2 16.90 -8.62 -4.35
N ASN A 3 15.64 -8.43 -3.93
CA ASN A 3 14.70 -7.45 -4.50
C ASN A 3 15.40 -6.11 -4.79
N LYS A 4 15.29 -5.68 -6.05
CA LYS A 4 15.79 -4.40 -6.56
C LYS A 4 14.60 -3.46 -6.75
N LYS A 5 14.87 -2.17 -6.79
CA LYS A 5 13.88 -1.15 -7.17
C LYS A 5 13.23 -1.52 -8.51
N PRO A 6 11.89 -1.49 -8.64
CA PRO A 6 11.22 -1.77 -9.91
C PRO A 6 11.64 -0.79 -11.00
N SER A 7 11.56 -1.25 -12.25
CA SER A 7 11.60 -0.34 -13.40
C SER A 7 10.35 0.55 -13.40
N ALA A 8 10.43 1.70 -14.06
CA ALA A 8 9.30 2.63 -14.15
C ALA A 8 8.05 1.98 -14.79
N ALA A 9 8.23 1.08 -15.76
CA ALA A 9 7.13 0.36 -16.39
C ALA A 9 6.44 -0.61 -15.41
N VAL A 10 7.23 -1.36 -14.63
CA VAL A 10 6.69 -2.29 -13.63
C VAL A 10 6.00 -1.52 -12.50
N GLU A 11 6.58 -0.43 -12.03
CA GLU A 11 5.96 0.46 -11.04
C GLU A 11 4.63 1.01 -11.56
N LYS A 12 4.60 1.55 -12.79
CA LYS A 12 3.37 2.09 -13.39
C LYS A 12 2.25 1.04 -13.44
N ARG A 13 2.58 -0.18 -13.86
CA ARG A 13 1.60 -1.28 -13.94
C ARG A 13 1.10 -1.68 -12.54
N TRP A 14 1.99 -1.74 -11.56
CA TRP A 14 1.61 -2.00 -10.18
C TRP A 14 0.66 -0.94 -9.63
N LEU A 15 1.02 0.34 -9.77
CA LEU A 15 0.20 1.45 -9.27
C LEU A 15 -1.17 1.51 -9.95
N GLN A 16 -1.24 1.21 -11.25
CA GLN A 16 -2.51 1.11 -11.97
C GLN A 16 -3.40 0.00 -11.37
N ARG A 17 -2.83 -1.19 -11.18
CA ARG A 17 -3.56 -2.34 -10.63
C ARG A 17 -4.01 -2.10 -9.19
N VAL A 18 -3.21 -1.40 -8.39
CA VAL A 18 -3.59 -0.94 -7.04
C VAL A 18 -4.73 0.06 -7.11
N ALA A 19 -4.70 1.04 -8.03
CA ALA A 19 -5.78 2.01 -8.19
C ALA A 19 -7.10 1.35 -8.64
N GLU A 20 -7.03 0.40 -9.58
CA GLU A 20 -8.18 -0.35 -10.09
C GLU A 20 -8.84 -1.24 -9.02
N HIS A 21 -8.14 -1.58 -7.94
CA HIS A 21 -8.72 -2.28 -6.79
C HIS A 21 -9.83 -1.47 -6.10
N GLY A 22 -9.79 -0.13 -6.20
CA GLY A 22 -10.57 0.75 -5.36
C GLY A 22 -10.04 0.80 -3.92
N CYS A 23 -10.69 1.57 -3.08
CA CYS A 23 -10.20 1.83 -1.74
C CYS A 23 -10.18 0.54 -0.93
N VAL A 24 -9.01 0.19 -0.41
CA VAL A 24 -8.80 -1.11 0.25
C VAL A 24 -9.64 -1.30 1.52
N VAL A 25 -10.06 -0.19 2.18
CA VAL A 25 -10.83 -0.25 3.43
C VAL A 25 -12.34 -0.05 3.25
N ASN A 26 -12.82 0.52 2.14
CA ASN A 26 -14.25 0.82 1.95
C ASN A 26 -14.81 0.57 0.54
N GLY A 27 -13.98 0.16 -0.42
CA GLY A 27 -14.39 -0.18 -1.78
C GLY A 27 -14.69 1.00 -2.73
N ASN A 28 -14.50 2.25 -2.30
CA ASN A 28 -14.71 3.41 -3.17
C ASN A 28 -13.78 3.39 -4.40
N SER A 29 -14.31 3.61 -5.60
CA SER A 29 -13.54 3.62 -6.84
C SER A 29 -12.65 4.86 -7.03
N GLN A 30 -12.96 5.98 -6.36
CA GLN A 30 -12.14 7.19 -6.40
C GLN A 30 -11.09 7.15 -5.29
N VAL A 31 -9.83 6.97 -5.68
CA VAL A 31 -8.72 6.75 -4.74
C VAL A 31 -7.51 7.63 -5.01
N GLN A 32 -6.75 7.90 -3.94
CA GLN A 32 -5.38 8.35 -3.98
C GLN A 32 -4.45 7.20 -3.54
N LEU A 33 -3.23 7.17 -4.09
CA LEU A 33 -2.25 6.12 -3.82
C LEU A 33 -1.31 6.51 -2.68
N HIS A 34 -1.57 5.96 -1.50
CA HIS A 34 -0.81 6.18 -0.29
C HIS A 34 0.46 5.32 -0.26
N HIS A 35 1.64 5.94 -0.23
CA HIS A 35 2.90 5.21 -0.03
C HIS A 35 3.23 5.17 1.46
N SER A 36 2.88 4.07 2.14
CA SER A 36 2.93 3.90 3.60
C SER A 36 4.26 4.26 4.29
N MET A 37 5.38 4.18 3.57
CA MET A 37 6.70 4.55 4.08
C MET A 37 7.47 5.52 3.18
N GLY A 38 6.82 6.07 2.15
CA GLY A 38 7.49 6.81 1.09
C GLY A 38 8.17 5.91 0.06
N ARG A 39 8.45 6.48 -1.12
CA ARG A 39 8.79 5.74 -2.34
C ARG A 39 10.14 5.01 -2.30
N GLU A 40 11.09 5.49 -1.52
CA GLU A 40 12.45 4.92 -1.48
C GLU A 40 12.72 4.06 -0.24
N ALA A 41 11.67 3.75 0.52
CA ALA A 41 11.78 3.00 1.77
C ALA A 41 12.35 1.59 1.59
N ARG A 42 13.09 1.15 2.61
CA ARG A 42 13.67 -0.18 2.72
C ARG A 42 13.31 -0.82 4.06
N SER A 43 13.05 -2.12 4.03
CA SER A 43 12.88 -2.97 5.23
C SER A 43 13.61 -4.29 5.00
N GLN A 44 14.24 -4.84 6.03
CA GLN A 44 15.05 -6.07 5.94
C GLN A 44 16.06 -6.05 4.77
N LYS A 45 16.66 -4.88 4.47
CA LYS A 45 17.56 -4.63 3.33
C LYS A 45 16.90 -4.72 1.94
N MET A 46 15.58 -4.95 1.87
CA MET A 46 14.78 -5.02 0.66
C MET A 46 14.16 -3.66 0.33
N PHE A 47 13.97 -3.37 -0.96
CA PHE A 47 13.30 -2.14 -1.39
C PHE A 47 11.78 -2.33 -1.36
N ILE A 48 11.06 -1.60 -0.51
CA ILE A 48 9.61 -1.81 -0.32
C ILE A 48 8.77 -0.59 -0.71
N GLY A 49 9.36 0.61 -0.79
CA GLY A 49 8.61 1.86 -0.88
C GLY A 49 7.67 1.99 -2.08
N ARG A 50 8.02 1.43 -3.25
CA ARG A 50 7.15 1.44 -4.45
C ARG A 50 6.17 0.28 -4.52
N TRP A 51 6.30 -0.69 -3.62
CA TRP A 51 5.43 -1.87 -3.54
C TRP A 51 4.38 -1.69 -2.45
N PHE A 52 4.78 -1.12 -1.31
CA PHE A 52 3.92 -0.87 -0.16
C PHE A 52 3.07 0.38 -0.37
N VAL A 53 1.99 0.19 -1.12
CA VAL A 53 1.07 1.25 -1.53
C VAL A 53 -0.36 0.81 -1.24
N LEU A 54 -1.15 1.70 -0.63
CA LEU A 54 -2.56 1.49 -0.38
C LEU A 54 -3.41 2.43 -1.25
N PRO A 55 -4.43 1.93 -1.95
CA PRO A 55 -5.46 2.76 -2.56
C PRO A 55 -6.43 3.20 -1.46
N LEU A 56 -6.51 4.50 -1.19
CA LEU A 56 -7.39 5.06 -0.15
C LEU A 56 -8.34 6.07 -0.76
N SER A 57 -9.58 6.12 -0.29
CA SER A 57 -10.50 7.20 -0.64
C SER A 57 -9.85 8.54 -0.36
N GLU A 58 -10.14 9.54 -1.19
CA GLU A 58 -9.57 10.87 -1.06
C GLU A 58 -9.69 11.44 0.35
N TRP A 59 -10.86 11.34 0.99
CA TRP A 59 -11.05 11.85 2.36
C TRP A 59 -10.23 11.10 3.43
N LEU A 60 -9.75 9.89 3.16
CA LEU A 60 -8.88 9.13 4.06
C LEU A 60 -7.39 9.42 3.85
N HIS A 61 -7.01 10.22 2.86
CA HIS A 61 -5.60 10.41 2.50
C HIS A 61 -5.22 11.87 2.20
N ASP A 62 -6.12 12.63 1.60
CA ASP A 62 -5.86 13.99 1.16
C ASP A 62 -5.51 14.90 2.35
N VAL A 63 -4.43 15.67 2.24
CA VAL A 63 -3.96 16.55 3.32
C VAL A 63 -4.96 17.66 3.68
N GLY A 64 -5.88 18.02 2.80
CA GLY A 64 -6.95 18.98 3.05
C GLY A 64 -8.18 18.39 3.75
N SER A 65 -8.26 17.07 3.91
CA SER A 65 -9.39 16.40 4.55
C SER A 65 -9.22 16.31 6.08
N ASN A 66 -10.25 16.71 6.82
CA ASN A 66 -10.33 16.59 8.28
C ASN A 66 -11.07 15.31 8.73
N HIS A 67 -11.12 14.28 7.90
CA HIS A 67 -11.78 13.03 8.27
C HIS A 67 -11.09 12.41 9.51
N PRO A 68 -11.84 11.90 10.51
CA PRO A 68 -11.28 11.35 11.75
C PRO A 68 -10.28 10.19 11.54
N TRP A 69 -10.39 9.52 10.39
CA TRP A 69 -9.52 8.43 9.96
C TRP A 69 -8.63 8.83 8.77
N ASN A 70 -8.30 10.10 8.60
CA ASN A 70 -7.33 10.48 7.58
C ASN A 70 -5.95 9.93 7.96
N ILE A 71 -5.37 9.06 7.15
CA ILE A 71 -4.10 8.39 7.44
C ILE A 71 -2.91 9.36 7.54
N THR A 72 -3.01 10.52 6.88
CA THR A 72 -1.94 11.53 6.86
C THR A 72 -1.88 12.32 8.18
N HIS A 73 -3.01 12.47 8.87
CA HIS A 73 -3.12 13.28 10.10
C HIS A 73 -3.43 12.46 11.36
N HIS A 74 -4.22 11.40 11.21
CA HIS A 74 -4.84 10.61 12.28
C HIS A 74 -4.52 9.13 12.10
N ARG A 75 -3.24 8.81 11.89
CA ARG A 75 -2.78 7.44 11.60
C ARG A 75 -3.15 6.45 12.72
N ASN A 76 -3.08 6.86 13.98
CA ASN A 76 -3.38 5.96 15.09
C ASN A 76 -4.86 5.56 15.10
N GLU A 77 -5.73 6.51 14.76
CA GLU A 77 -7.16 6.38 14.66
C GLU A 77 -7.52 5.53 13.43
N PHE A 78 -6.86 5.75 12.31
CA PHE A 78 -6.95 4.88 11.13
C PHE A 78 -6.60 3.43 11.49
N ILE A 79 -5.48 3.21 12.18
CA ILE A 79 -5.03 1.86 12.57
C ILE A 79 -5.98 1.22 13.58
N LYS A 80 -6.50 2.00 14.52
CA LYS A 80 -7.49 1.51 15.48
C LYS A 80 -8.76 1.03 14.79
N GLU A 81 -9.17 1.69 13.72
CA GLU A 81 -10.38 1.35 12.97
C GLU A 81 -10.14 0.20 11.98
N PHE A 82 -9.06 0.25 11.19
CA PHE A 82 -8.87 -0.62 10.02
C PHE A 82 -7.75 -1.65 10.17
N GLY A 83 -6.90 -1.54 11.19
CA GLY A 83 -5.72 -2.38 11.38
C GLY A 83 -4.43 -1.77 10.81
N LEU A 84 -3.34 -2.52 10.87
CA LEU A 84 -2.04 -2.07 10.40
C LEU A 84 -2.01 -1.94 8.88
N GLU A 85 -1.28 -0.94 8.37
CA GLU A 85 -1.17 -0.69 6.93
C GLU A 85 -0.58 -1.91 6.19
N SER A 86 0.38 -2.59 6.82
CA SER A 86 1.04 -3.79 6.29
C SER A 86 0.10 -5.00 6.18
N GLU A 87 -0.81 -5.16 7.14
CA GLU A 87 -1.83 -6.21 7.15
C GLU A 87 -2.90 -5.93 6.09
N ILE A 88 -3.38 -4.69 6.02
CA ILE A 88 -4.30 -4.22 4.98
C ILE A 88 -3.69 -4.42 3.59
N TRP A 89 -2.41 -4.05 3.42
CA TRP A 89 -1.68 -4.24 2.17
C TRP A 89 -1.57 -5.72 1.78
N ARG A 90 -1.28 -6.61 2.75
CA ARG A 90 -1.21 -8.05 2.49
C ARG A 90 -2.57 -8.61 2.08
N ALA A 91 -3.64 -8.21 2.75
CA ALA A 91 -5.00 -8.64 2.39
C ALA A 91 -5.38 -8.19 0.96
N MET A 92 -5.01 -6.96 0.57
CA MET A 92 -5.17 -6.48 -0.81
C MET A 92 -4.34 -7.32 -1.79
N CYS A 93 -3.07 -7.57 -1.49
CA CYS A 93 -2.19 -8.35 -2.36
C CYS A 93 -2.72 -9.76 -2.60
N PHE A 94 -3.30 -10.40 -1.58
CA PHE A 94 -3.94 -11.70 -1.72
C PHE A 94 -5.07 -11.67 -2.78
N LYS A 95 -5.99 -10.70 -2.68
CA LYS A 95 -7.08 -10.53 -3.66
C LYS A 95 -6.57 -10.22 -5.06
N LEU A 96 -5.51 -9.41 -5.16
CA LEU A 96 -4.92 -9.10 -6.46
C LEU A 96 -4.25 -10.34 -7.06
N GLU A 97 -3.57 -11.16 -6.25
CA GLU A 97 -2.86 -12.36 -6.69
C GLU A 97 -3.79 -13.42 -7.29
N GLU A 98 -5.05 -13.49 -6.86
CA GLU A 98 -6.09 -14.34 -7.45
C GLU A 98 -6.36 -14.03 -8.94
N GLN A 99 -6.06 -12.79 -9.38
CA GLN A 99 -6.30 -12.34 -10.76
C GLN A 99 -5.04 -12.48 -11.63
N GLU A 100 -3.87 -12.17 -11.07
CA GLU A 100 -2.58 -12.25 -11.75
C GLU A 100 -1.45 -12.34 -10.70
N PRO A 101 -0.34 -13.05 -10.97
CA PRO A 101 0.83 -13.01 -10.08
C PRO A 101 1.26 -11.59 -9.67
N LEU A 102 1.77 -11.45 -8.45
CA LEU A 102 2.33 -10.19 -7.96
C LEU A 102 3.66 -9.88 -8.69
N PRO A 103 3.98 -8.60 -8.94
CA PRO A 103 5.22 -8.22 -9.65
C PRO A 103 6.47 -8.28 -8.75
N PHE A 104 6.37 -8.89 -7.57
CA PHE A 104 7.41 -9.02 -6.56
C PHE A 104 7.27 -10.37 -5.85
N GLY A 105 8.36 -10.82 -5.21
CA GLY A 105 8.39 -12.09 -4.50
C GLY A 105 7.97 -12.01 -3.03
N GLU A 106 7.95 -13.18 -2.40
CA GLU A 106 7.66 -13.35 -0.97
C GLU A 106 8.63 -12.58 -0.06
N ASP A 107 9.86 -12.31 -0.53
CA ASP A 107 10.84 -11.48 0.17
C ASP A 107 10.36 -10.04 0.39
N VAL A 108 9.58 -9.49 -0.55
CA VAL A 108 8.95 -8.17 -0.40
C VAL A 108 7.80 -8.22 0.60
N ILE A 109 6.99 -9.27 0.53
CA ILE A 109 5.87 -9.49 1.45
C ILE A 109 6.39 -9.56 2.89
N ASN A 110 7.38 -10.42 3.14
CA ASN A 110 7.97 -10.57 4.47
C ASN A 110 8.65 -9.28 4.95
N ALA A 111 9.30 -8.54 4.06
CA ALA A 111 9.90 -7.25 4.41
C ALA A 111 8.84 -6.19 4.78
N VAL A 112 7.69 -6.16 4.11
CA VAL A 112 6.57 -5.25 4.45
C VAL A 112 5.91 -5.67 5.76
N LEU A 113 5.62 -6.95 5.95
CA LEU A 113 5.01 -7.47 7.20
C LEU A 113 5.91 -7.31 8.42
N ALA A 114 7.23 -7.20 8.24
CA ALA A 114 8.16 -6.89 9.31
C ALA A 114 8.16 -5.40 9.73
N THR A 115 7.43 -4.54 9.03
CA THR A 115 7.27 -3.14 9.41
C THR A 115 6.17 -2.99 10.45
N SER A 116 6.33 -2.09 11.41
CA SER A 116 5.26 -1.71 12.36
C SER A 116 4.29 -0.69 11.73
N ARG A 117 4.06 -0.82 10.42
CA ARG A 117 3.20 0.07 9.64
C ARG A 117 1.81 -0.48 9.52
#